data_AF-A0A920PEM5-F1
#
_entry.id   AF-A0A920PEM5-F1
#
_cell.length_a   1.000
_cell.length_b   1.000
_cell.length_c   1.000
_cell.angle_alpha   90.00
_cell.angle_beta   90.00
_cell.angle_gamma   90.00
#
_symmetry.space_group_name_H-M   'P 1'
#
loop_
_entity.id
_entity.type
_entity.pdbx_description
1 polymer ?
#
loop_
_entity_poly.entity_id
_entity_poly.type
_entity_poly.pdbx_seq_one_letter_code
_entity_poly.pdbx_strand_id
1 'polypeptide(L)'
;MPPPLDDELAGELSQIMTELEAMYGTGKHCFTEDDCYDLEGFESIIDNSRDPDELLKAWSGWREIGKPMKSKYLRMVDIGNQGSKDLGFSGLSELWFSKYDMPTEEFAIMVDEVYEDIKPLYEALQCHVRAELNDIYGDEIVALDEPIPAHLLGNMWAQSWSNIYDLVYQEEQQSNSIDLTKIISDKNLSEIEMVEIAEDFFLSLGFKPLPDSFWQRSLFVKPQDRNVVCHASAWDIDSQNKDLRIKMCIQKNEEDFIVIHHELGHIFYYQAYADLPEVFQSGANDGFHEAVGDLLSLSITPNYLEQINFITPEESNEAKSNAIALLMKQALDGVVAAPWTLMLDKWRMAVFDGDLTDDELNDYWWELREKYQGIGSPMDRPSDAFDPGAKYHIPGNTPYTRYYLP
;
A
#
# COMPACT_ATOMS: atom_id res chain seq x y z
N MET A 1 1.65 9.17 16.53
CA MET A 1 2.61 9.08 17.65
C MET A 1 1.95 9.51 18.95
N PRO A 2 2.30 8.93 20.11
CA PRO A 2 1.80 9.42 21.39
C PRO A 2 2.46 10.78 21.73
N PRO A 3 1.69 11.83 22.02
CA PRO A 3 2.28 13.08 22.50
C PRO A 3 2.83 12.90 23.93
N PRO A 4 4.02 13.42 24.24
CA PRO A 4 4.55 13.44 25.60
C PRO A 4 3.78 14.40 26.51
N LEU A 5 3.97 14.28 27.82
CA LEU A 5 3.41 15.19 28.83
C LEU A 5 4.04 16.59 28.80
N ASP A 6 5.20 16.72 28.14
CA ASP A 6 5.86 18.00 27.90
C ASP A 6 5.18 18.73 26.73
N ASP A 7 4.56 19.88 27.03
CA ASP A 7 3.81 20.68 26.06
C ASP A 7 4.66 21.19 24.88
N GLU A 8 5.94 21.50 25.11
CA GLU A 8 6.84 21.97 24.04
C GLU A 8 7.15 20.83 23.07
N LEU A 9 7.47 19.64 23.59
CA LEU A 9 7.70 18.45 22.79
C LEU A 9 6.43 17.97 22.08
N ALA A 10 5.26 18.06 22.73
CA ALA A 10 3.99 17.75 22.08
C ALA A 10 3.70 18.70 20.91
N GLY A 11 4.01 20.00 21.08
CA GLY A 11 3.94 20.98 20.00
C GLY A 11 4.92 20.71 18.86
N GLU A 12 6.16 20.35 19.18
CA GLU A 12 7.18 19.96 18.19
C GLU A 12 6.74 18.71 17.41
N LEU A 13 6.25 17.68 18.09
CA LEU A 13 5.75 16.45 17.47
C LEU A 13 4.63 16.73 16.47
N SER A 14 3.66 17.58 16.85
CA SER A 14 2.56 17.96 15.96
C SER A 14 3.07 18.66 14.69
N GLN A 15 4.06 19.55 14.82
CA GLN A 15 4.66 20.23 13.68
C GLN A 15 5.41 19.26 12.77
N ILE A 16 6.26 18.39 13.34
CA ILE A 16 7.04 17.42 12.59
C ILE A 16 6.12 16.46 11.81
N MET A 17 5.06 15.94 12.44
CA MET A 17 4.10 15.06 11.76
C MET A 17 3.43 15.75 10.57
N THR A 18 2.97 16.99 10.76
CA THR A 18 2.37 17.79 9.66
C THR A 18 3.38 18.07 8.54
N GLU A 19 4.62 18.38 8.89
CA GLU A 19 5.68 18.64 7.92
C GLU A 19 6.03 17.37 7.12
N LEU A 20 6.16 16.21 7.77
CA LEU A 20 6.45 14.94 7.10
C LEU A 20 5.34 14.55 6.12
N GLU A 21 4.07 14.64 6.55
CA GLU A 21 2.91 14.40 5.66
C GLU A 21 2.91 15.37 4.47
N ALA A 22 3.16 16.66 4.72
CA ALA A 22 3.21 17.67 3.66
C ALA A 22 4.38 17.44 2.70
N MET A 23 5.57 17.08 3.20
CA MET A 23 6.75 16.78 2.39
C MET A 23 6.48 15.59 1.48
N TYR A 24 5.77 14.55 1.95
CA TYR A 24 5.39 13.42 1.12
C TYR A 24 4.31 13.80 0.09
N GLY A 25 3.23 14.43 0.54
CA GLY A 25 2.10 14.80 -0.32
C GLY A 25 2.42 15.86 -1.37
N THR A 26 3.46 16.66 -1.15
CA THR A 26 3.99 17.65 -2.14
C THR A 26 5.30 17.20 -2.78
N GLY A 27 5.71 15.94 -2.54
CA GLY A 27 6.94 15.37 -3.04
C GLY A 27 7.01 15.45 -4.56
N LYS A 28 8.10 16.03 -5.06
CA LYS A 28 8.37 16.20 -6.47
C LYS A 28 9.88 16.10 -6.69
N HIS A 29 10.29 15.38 -7.71
CA HIS A 29 11.69 15.33 -8.14
C HIS A 29 11.84 15.85 -9.57
N CYS A 30 12.91 16.60 -9.80
CA CYS A 30 13.21 17.22 -11.07
C CYS A 30 14.65 16.91 -11.48
N PHE A 31 14.83 16.24 -12.62
CA PHE A 31 16.14 15.99 -13.21
C PHE A 31 16.67 17.25 -13.93
N THR A 32 15.75 18.05 -14.47
CA THR A 32 16.00 19.39 -15.04
C THR A 32 14.82 20.31 -14.74
N GLU A 33 14.88 21.61 -15.09
CA GLU A 33 13.78 22.56 -14.84
C GLU A 33 12.45 22.14 -15.51
N ASP A 34 12.52 21.47 -16.66
CA ASP A 34 11.35 21.04 -17.46
C ASP A 34 11.02 19.54 -17.28
N ASP A 35 11.84 18.78 -16.55
CA ASP A 35 11.73 17.32 -16.41
C ASP A 35 11.51 16.94 -14.94
N CYS A 36 10.25 16.95 -14.54
CA CYS A 36 9.79 17.14 -13.18
C CYS A 36 8.53 16.31 -12.93
N TYR A 37 8.56 15.39 -11.97
CA TYR A 37 7.43 14.49 -11.69
C TYR A 37 7.10 14.45 -10.20
N ASP A 38 5.81 14.40 -9.89
CA ASP A 38 5.31 13.99 -8.59
C ASP A 38 5.13 12.45 -8.56
N LEU A 39 4.58 11.92 -7.45
CA LEU A 39 4.37 10.48 -7.31
C LEU A 39 3.54 9.89 -8.45
N GLU A 40 2.39 10.48 -8.77
CA GLU A 40 1.49 10.00 -9.83
C GLU A 40 2.18 9.97 -11.19
N GLY A 41 2.99 10.99 -11.50
CA GLY A 41 3.79 11.00 -12.73
C GLY A 41 4.84 9.88 -12.78
N PHE A 42 5.44 9.53 -11.65
CA PHE A 42 6.40 8.41 -11.58
C PHE A 42 5.72 7.03 -11.54
N GLU A 43 4.61 6.87 -10.83
CA GLU A 43 3.79 5.65 -10.82
C GLU A 43 3.31 5.34 -12.25
N SER A 44 2.81 6.33 -12.98
CA SER A 44 2.43 6.15 -14.38
C SER A 44 3.54 5.57 -15.26
N ILE A 45 4.82 5.90 -14.99
CA ILE A 45 5.96 5.29 -15.68
C ILE A 45 6.17 3.85 -15.20
N ILE A 46 6.20 3.62 -13.88
CA ILE A 46 6.46 2.29 -13.29
C ILE A 46 5.39 1.26 -13.67
N ASP A 47 4.13 1.66 -13.72
CA ASP A 47 3.00 0.76 -13.97
C ASP A 47 2.96 0.32 -15.45
N ASN A 48 3.37 1.21 -16.36
CA ASN A 48 3.13 1.04 -17.81
C ASN A 48 4.40 0.79 -18.63
N SER A 49 5.57 1.29 -18.20
CA SER A 49 6.80 1.09 -18.97
C SER A 49 7.31 -0.34 -18.83
N ARG A 50 8.05 -0.77 -19.85
CA ARG A 50 8.81 -2.02 -19.91
C ARG A 50 10.26 -1.74 -20.28
N ASP A 51 10.68 -0.46 -20.23
CA ASP A 51 12.06 -0.05 -20.47
C ASP A 51 12.79 0.07 -19.12
N PRO A 52 13.81 -0.77 -18.85
CA PRO A 52 14.56 -0.75 -17.60
C PRO A 52 15.12 0.64 -17.23
N ASP A 53 15.55 1.44 -18.21
CA ASP A 53 16.15 2.76 -17.95
C ASP A 53 15.07 3.78 -17.52
N GLU A 54 13.88 3.74 -18.13
CA GLU A 54 12.75 4.58 -17.72
C GLU A 54 12.25 4.21 -16.33
N LEU A 55 12.15 2.90 -16.06
CA LEU A 55 11.77 2.37 -14.76
C LEU A 55 12.78 2.78 -13.68
N LEU A 56 14.09 2.71 -13.98
CA LEU A 56 15.15 3.10 -13.06
C LEU A 56 15.11 4.61 -12.79
N LYS A 57 14.88 5.43 -13.82
CA LYS A 57 14.68 6.88 -13.69
C LYS A 57 13.54 7.18 -12.73
N ALA A 58 12.37 6.58 -12.93
CA ALA A 58 11.19 6.84 -12.09
C ALA A 58 11.41 6.38 -10.64
N TRP A 59 11.92 5.16 -10.47
CA TRP A 59 12.19 4.56 -9.17
C TRP A 59 13.21 5.34 -8.35
N SER A 60 14.31 5.77 -8.96
CA SER A 60 15.37 6.53 -8.29
C SER A 60 14.93 7.96 -8.00
N GLY A 61 14.23 8.61 -8.94
CA GLY A 61 13.71 9.96 -8.78
C GLY A 61 12.77 10.10 -7.59
N TRP A 62 11.85 9.15 -7.40
CA TRP A 62 10.94 9.20 -6.24
C TRP A 62 11.69 9.07 -4.90
N ARG A 63 12.75 8.28 -4.82
CA ARG A 63 13.51 8.08 -3.57
C ARG A 63 14.26 9.33 -3.10
N GLU A 64 14.51 10.29 -4.00
CA GLU A 64 15.11 11.57 -3.63
C GLU A 64 14.24 12.39 -2.67
N ILE A 65 12.91 12.19 -2.69
CA ILE A 65 12.00 12.92 -1.79
C ILE A 65 12.13 12.46 -0.33
N GLY A 66 12.62 11.24 -0.09
CA GLY A 66 12.79 10.66 1.25
C GLY A 66 13.98 11.27 2.00
N LYS A 67 15.08 11.58 1.31
CA LYS A 67 16.33 12.11 1.91
C LYS A 67 16.11 13.26 2.90
N PRO A 68 15.39 14.36 2.56
CA PRO A 68 15.20 15.47 3.50
C PRO A 68 14.28 15.13 4.69
N MET A 69 13.57 14.00 4.67
CA MET A 69 12.69 13.58 5.76
C MET A 69 13.44 12.87 6.90
N LYS A 70 14.63 12.32 6.65
CA LYS A 70 15.38 11.44 7.58
C LYS A 70 15.49 12.03 8.99
N SER A 71 16.02 13.25 9.13
CA SER A 71 16.24 13.87 10.45
C SER A 71 14.94 14.16 11.18
N LYS A 72 13.89 14.55 10.45
CA LYS A 72 12.55 14.82 11.01
C LYS A 72 11.91 13.52 11.49
N TYR A 73 12.05 12.45 10.71
CA TYR A 73 11.54 11.13 11.07
C TYR A 73 12.19 10.62 12.37
N LEU A 74 13.51 10.70 12.49
CA LEU A 74 14.21 10.28 13.71
C LEU A 74 13.80 11.13 14.92
N ARG A 75 13.67 12.44 14.74
CA ARG A 75 13.16 13.32 15.82
C ARG A 75 11.72 12.99 16.22
N MET A 76 10.86 12.64 15.26
CA MET A 76 9.50 12.16 15.54
C MET A 76 9.53 10.87 16.37
N VAL A 77 10.42 9.94 16.05
CA VAL A 77 10.60 8.68 16.79
C VAL A 77 11.09 8.95 18.21
N ASP A 78 12.08 9.83 18.39
CA ASP A 78 12.59 10.21 19.72
C ASP A 78 11.47 10.76 20.62
N ILE A 79 10.69 11.71 20.10
CA ILE A 79 9.59 12.32 20.85
C ILE A 79 8.47 11.30 21.10
N GLY A 80 8.14 10.46 20.11
CA GLY A 80 7.16 9.39 20.25
C GLY A 80 7.58 8.35 21.30
N ASN A 81 8.86 8.00 21.38
CA ASN A 81 9.40 7.11 22.41
C ASN A 81 9.26 7.71 23.82
N GLN A 82 9.50 9.01 23.96
CA GLN A 82 9.24 9.70 25.23
C GLN A 82 7.75 9.68 25.58
N GLY A 83 6.87 9.96 24.62
CA GLY A 83 5.42 9.90 24.82
C GLY A 83 4.93 8.52 25.24
N SER A 84 5.46 7.44 24.65
CA SER A 84 5.16 6.08 25.09
C SER A 84 5.57 5.81 26.54
N LYS A 85 6.74 6.30 26.95
CA LYS A 85 7.23 6.16 28.33
C LYS A 85 6.37 6.91 29.33
N ASP A 86 5.91 8.10 28.97
CA ASP A 86 4.99 8.89 29.81
C ASP A 86 3.64 8.17 30.01
N LEU A 87 3.19 7.39 29.02
CA LEU A 87 2.01 6.53 29.11
C LEU A 87 2.23 5.22 29.87
N GLY A 88 3.47 4.93 30.29
CA GLY A 88 3.82 3.75 31.08
C GLY A 88 4.33 2.54 30.27
N PHE A 89 4.53 2.68 28.96
CA PHE A 89 5.18 1.68 28.12
C PHE A 89 6.71 1.81 28.18
N SER A 90 7.45 0.78 27.81
CA SER A 90 8.91 0.79 27.71
C SER A 90 9.42 1.63 26.52
N GLY A 91 8.63 1.70 25.45
CA GLY A 91 8.97 2.41 24.21
C GLY A 91 7.82 2.40 23.19
N LEU A 92 8.11 2.93 22.02
CA LEU A 92 7.14 3.09 20.94
C LEU A 92 6.67 1.75 20.36
N SER A 93 7.58 0.78 20.20
CA SER A 93 7.23 -0.58 19.76
C SER A 93 6.19 -1.22 20.68
N GLU A 94 6.41 -1.19 22.00
CA GLU A 94 5.46 -1.79 22.95
C GLU A 94 4.06 -1.17 22.86
N LEU A 95 3.98 0.17 22.79
CA LEU A 95 2.70 0.87 22.61
C LEU A 95 1.99 0.48 21.31
N TRP A 96 2.73 0.30 20.22
CA TRP A 96 2.14 -0.01 18.92
C TRP A 96 1.57 -1.42 18.88
N PHE A 97 2.35 -2.39 19.33
CA PHE A 97 1.96 -3.79 19.30
C PHE A 97 1.04 -4.19 20.45
N SER A 98 0.84 -3.34 21.47
CA SER A 98 -0.13 -3.61 22.54
C SER A 98 -1.57 -3.74 22.03
N LYS A 99 -1.87 -3.26 20.81
CA LYS A 99 -3.19 -3.42 20.17
C LYS A 99 -3.56 -4.87 19.83
N TYR A 100 -2.59 -5.79 19.88
CA TYR A 100 -2.80 -7.21 19.56
C TYR A 100 -2.98 -8.10 20.81
N ASP A 101 -3.10 -7.50 22.00
CA ASP A 101 -3.27 -8.21 23.28
C ASP A 101 -2.20 -9.30 23.51
N MET A 102 -0.97 -9.06 23.03
CA MET A 102 0.16 -9.98 23.09
C MET A 102 1.45 -9.23 23.42
N PRO A 103 2.39 -9.83 24.18
CA PRO A 103 3.72 -9.25 24.36
C PRO A 103 4.43 -9.02 23.02
N THR A 104 5.09 -7.88 22.85
CA THR A 104 5.73 -7.49 21.58
C THR A 104 6.76 -8.53 21.09
N GLU A 105 7.54 -9.12 21.99
CA GLU A 105 8.51 -10.17 21.64
C GLU A 105 7.82 -11.43 21.08
N GLU A 106 6.71 -11.86 21.71
CA GLU A 106 5.94 -13.01 21.24
C GLU A 106 5.26 -12.71 19.90
N PHE A 107 4.73 -11.50 19.74
CA PHE A 107 4.14 -11.05 18.49
C PHE A 107 5.16 -11.04 17.35
N ALA A 108 6.38 -10.54 17.59
CA ALA A 108 7.45 -10.50 16.62
C ALA A 108 7.88 -11.90 16.15
N ILE A 109 7.89 -12.88 17.05
CA ILE A 109 8.15 -14.29 16.72
C ILE A 109 6.99 -14.87 15.91
N MET A 110 5.74 -14.64 16.34
CA MET A 110 4.56 -15.17 15.67
C MET A 110 4.46 -14.72 14.22
N VAL A 111 4.72 -13.44 13.92
CA VAL A 111 4.67 -12.96 12.54
C VAL A 111 5.78 -13.55 11.65
N ASP A 112 6.94 -13.90 12.21
CA ASP A 112 7.96 -14.66 11.46
C ASP A 112 7.53 -16.11 11.21
N GLU A 113 6.92 -16.76 12.21
CA GLU A 113 6.43 -18.13 12.07
C GLU A 113 5.35 -18.25 10.98
N VAL A 114 4.41 -17.29 10.94
CA VAL A 114 3.38 -17.23 9.88
C VAL A 114 4.02 -17.02 8.50
N TYR A 115 5.11 -16.23 8.41
CA TYR A 115 5.80 -16.03 7.15
C TYR A 115 6.49 -17.29 6.67
N GLU A 116 7.12 -18.07 7.56
CA GLU A 116 7.74 -19.34 7.18
C GLU A 116 6.73 -20.35 6.60
N ASP A 117 5.45 -20.28 6.98
CA ASP A 117 4.38 -21.08 6.37
C ASP A 117 4.03 -20.62 4.94
N ILE A 118 4.10 -19.31 4.65
CA ILE A 118 3.79 -18.72 3.32
C ILE A 118 5.00 -18.79 2.39
N LYS A 119 6.21 -18.74 2.95
CA LYS A 119 7.48 -18.62 2.25
C LYS A 119 7.68 -19.62 1.10
N PRO A 120 7.31 -20.91 1.19
CA PRO A 120 7.46 -21.83 0.05
C PRO A 120 6.66 -21.39 -1.19
N LEU A 121 5.47 -20.80 -1.00
CA LEU A 121 4.66 -20.27 -2.10
C LEU A 121 5.29 -18.98 -2.66
N TYR A 122 5.73 -18.10 -1.76
CA TYR A 122 6.41 -16.86 -2.15
C TYR A 122 7.68 -17.13 -2.95
N GLU A 123 8.57 -18.00 -2.46
CA GLU A 123 9.82 -18.35 -3.14
C GLU A 123 9.57 -19.01 -4.50
N ALA A 124 8.54 -19.86 -4.62
CA ALA A 124 8.18 -20.44 -5.91
C ALA A 124 7.70 -19.37 -6.92
N LEU A 125 6.86 -18.43 -6.47
CA LEU A 125 6.39 -17.31 -7.28
C LEU A 125 7.53 -16.35 -7.66
N GLN A 126 8.38 -15.99 -6.70
CA GLN A 126 9.55 -15.13 -6.89
C GLN A 126 10.51 -15.75 -7.92
N CYS A 127 10.76 -17.05 -7.82
CA CYS A 127 11.67 -17.75 -8.72
C CYS A 127 11.10 -17.84 -10.14
N HIS A 128 9.79 -18.04 -10.27
CA HIS A 128 9.05 -17.96 -11.55
C HIS A 128 9.17 -16.57 -12.17
N VAL A 129 8.80 -15.53 -11.42
CA VAL A 129 8.85 -14.13 -11.88
C VAL A 129 10.26 -13.73 -12.30
N ARG A 130 11.29 -14.10 -11.52
CA ARG A 130 12.69 -13.84 -11.88
C ARG A 130 13.07 -14.51 -13.20
N ALA A 131 12.66 -15.75 -13.43
CA ALA A 131 12.95 -16.46 -14.67
C ALA A 131 12.30 -15.80 -15.89
N GLU A 132 11.02 -15.45 -15.80
CA GLU A 132 10.29 -14.77 -16.88
C GLU A 132 10.88 -13.37 -17.17
N LEU A 133 11.22 -12.61 -16.13
CA LEU A 133 11.88 -11.31 -16.30
C LEU A 133 13.30 -11.46 -16.90
N ASN A 134 14.05 -12.51 -16.54
CA ASN A 134 15.33 -12.83 -17.16
C ASN A 134 15.20 -13.19 -18.65
N ASP A 135 14.17 -13.94 -19.04
CA ASP A 135 13.91 -14.26 -20.46
C ASP A 135 13.67 -13.00 -21.30
N ILE A 136 13.11 -11.95 -20.71
CA ILE A 136 12.82 -10.66 -21.36
C ILE A 136 14.03 -9.72 -21.33
N TYR A 137 14.61 -9.50 -20.16
CA TYR A 137 15.62 -8.46 -19.92
C TYR A 137 17.07 -8.98 -19.96
N GLY A 138 17.28 -10.29 -19.87
CA GLY A 138 18.58 -10.95 -19.91
C GLY A 138 19.35 -10.91 -18.59
N ASP A 139 20.43 -11.70 -18.55
CA ASP A 139 21.29 -11.89 -17.37
C ASP A 139 21.96 -10.60 -16.87
N GLU A 140 22.19 -9.62 -17.74
CA GLU A 140 22.82 -8.35 -17.36
C GLU A 140 21.91 -7.47 -16.49
N ILE A 141 20.59 -7.63 -16.64
CA ILE A 141 19.59 -6.82 -15.93
C ILE A 141 18.94 -7.63 -14.81
N VAL A 142 18.58 -8.89 -15.07
CA VAL A 142 17.92 -9.77 -14.10
C VAL A 142 18.66 -11.09 -14.07
N ALA A 143 19.75 -11.18 -13.31
CA ALA A 143 20.48 -12.44 -13.16
C ALA A 143 19.64 -13.48 -12.37
N LEU A 144 19.71 -14.75 -12.77
CA LEU A 144 18.93 -15.85 -12.18
C LEU A 144 19.37 -16.23 -10.76
N ASP A 145 20.57 -15.84 -10.35
CA ASP A 145 21.16 -16.14 -9.04
C ASP A 145 21.25 -14.92 -8.11
N GLU A 146 20.76 -13.76 -8.55
CA GLU A 146 20.75 -12.51 -7.78
C GLU A 146 19.31 -12.10 -7.38
N PRO A 147 19.17 -11.14 -6.44
CA PRO A 147 17.88 -10.53 -6.13
C PRO A 147 17.26 -9.80 -7.33
N ILE A 148 15.93 -9.80 -7.44
CA ILE A 148 15.24 -9.10 -8.53
C ILE A 148 15.43 -7.58 -8.35
N PRO A 149 15.77 -6.80 -9.40
CA PRO A 149 15.86 -5.35 -9.27
C PRO A 149 14.49 -4.72 -8.94
N ALA A 150 14.45 -3.93 -7.86
CA ALA A 150 13.21 -3.35 -7.30
C ALA A 150 12.30 -2.56 -8.26
N HIS A 151 12.87 -1.98 -9.31
CA HIS A 151 12.20 -1.10 -10.26
C HIS A 151 11.44 -1.85 -11.37
N LEU A 152 11.62 -3.17 -11.51
CA LEU A 152 11.06 -3.96 -12.61
C LEU A 152 9.74 -4.66 -12.28
N LEU A 153 9.18 -4.39 -11.10
CA LEU A 153 8.09 -5.17 -10.51
C LEU A 153 6.72 -4.48 -10.61
N GLY A 154 6.59 -3.50 -11.52
CA GLY A 154 5.30 -2.88 -11.85
C GLY A 154 4.65 -2.03 -10.74
N ASN A 155 5.37 -1.75 -9.66
CA ASN A 155 4.92 -0.87 -8.59
C ASN A 155 6.11 -0.14 -7.96
N MET A 156 5.93 1.13 -7.57
CA MET A 156 6.99 2.01 -7.04
C MET A 156 7.81 1.40 -5.88
N TRP A 157 7.16 0.56 -5.07
CA TRP A 157 7.77 -0.12 -3.91
C TRP A 157 7.95 -1.63 -4.12
N ALA A 158 7.47 -2.18 -5.24
CA ALA A 158 7.36 -3.61 -5.49
C ALA A 158 6.54 -4.35 -4.43
N GLN A 159 5.50 -3.69 -3.89
CA GLN A 159 4.56 -4.29 -2.92
C GLN A 159 3.45 -5.11 -3.58
N SER A 160 3.19 -4.85 -4.85
CA SER A 160 2.30 -5.60 -5.75
C SER A 160 3.01 -5.73 -7.08
N TRP A 161 2.87 -6.88 -7.73
CA TRP A 161 3.48 -7.22 -9.02
C TRP A 161 2.40 -7.42 -10.10
N SER A 162 1.15 -7.03 -9.83
CA SER A 162 0.02 -7.20 -10.74
C SER A 162 0.22 -6.54 -12.10
N ASN A 163 0.90 -5.39 -12.13
CA ASN A 163 1.14 -4.62 -13.36
C ASN A 163 2.16 -5.26 -14.32
N ILE A 164 2.84 -6.34 -13.91
CA ILE A 164 3.72 -7.15 -14.78
C ILE A 164 3.15 -8.53 -15.12
N TYR A 165 1.86 -8.77 -14.83
CA TYR A 165 1.17 -10.03 -15.14
C TYR A 165 1.39 -10.47 -16.60
N ASP A 166 1.35 -9.54 -17.55
CA ASP A 166 1.56 -9.78 -18.98
C ASP A 166 2.98 -10.27 -19.32
N LEU A 167 3.97 -9.95 -18.48
CA LEU A 167 5.36 -10.36 -18.66
C LEU A 167 5.64 -11.74 -18.10
N VAL A 168 4.99 -12.09 -16.99
CA VAL A 168 5.31 -13.29 -16.21
C VAL A 168 4.30 -14.42 -16.40
N TYR A 169 3.23 -14.17 -17.14
CA TYR A 169 2.23 -15.17 -17.44
C TYR A 169 1.68 -14.99 -18.85
N GLN A 170 2.13 -15.83 -19.78
CA GLN A 170 1.53 -15.91 -21.10
C GLN A 170 0.32 -16.84 -21.07
N GLU A 171 -0.85 -16.25 -21.27
CA GLU A 171 -2.07 -16.99 -21.52
C GLU A 171 -1.95 -17.78 -22.84
N GLU A 172 -2.23 -19.08 -22.82
CA GLU A 172 -2.42 -19.83 -24.07
C GLU A 172 -3.50 -19.11 -24.90
N GLN A 173 -3.37 -19.10 -26.24
CA GLN A 173 -4.15 -18.30 -27.21
C GLN A 173 -5.71 -18.41 -27.14
N GLN A 174 -6.26 -19.13 -26.17
CA GLN A 174 -7.69 -19.31 -25.89
C GLN A 174 -8.14 -18.73 -24.53
N SER A 175 -7.32 -17.92 -23.87
CA SER A 175 -7.72 -17.26 -22.63
C SER A 175 -7.91 -15.78 -22.90
N ASN A 176 -9.16 -15.33 -22.93
CA ASN A 176 -9.51 -13.92 -22.83
C ASN A 176 -9.43 -13.49 -21.36
N SER A 177 -8.26 -13.07 -20.89
CA SER A 177 -8.14 -12.36 -19.61
C SER A 177 -9.07 -11.16 -19.60
N ILE A 178 -9.72 -10.93 -18.46
CA ILE A 178 -10.57 -9.76 -18.27
C ILE A 178 -9.66 -8.55 -18.02
N ASP A 179 -9.61 -7.64 -18.99
CA ASP A 179 -8.96 -6.34 -18.86
C ASP A 179 -9.98 -5.33 -18.30
N LEU A 180 -10.00 -5.19 -16.97
CA LEU A 180 -10.95 -4.32 -16.30
C LEU A 180 -10.67 -2.84 -16.59
N THR A 181 -9.40 -2.44 -16.73
CA THR A 181 -9.01 -1.08 -17.12
C THR A 181 -9.60 -0.70 -18.48
N LYS A 182 -9.50 -1.59 -19.47
CA LYS A 182 -10.12 -1.39 -20.78
C LYS A 182 -11.63 -1.33 -20.70
N ILE A 183 -12.28 -2.18 -19.90
CA ILE A 183 -13.74 -2.15 -19.71
C ILE A 183 -14.18 -0.81 -19.12
N ILE A 184 -13.47 -0.30 -18.10
CA ILE A 184 -13.72 1.00 -17.47
C ILE A 184 -13.61 2.11 -18.52
N SER A 185 -12.57 2.08 -19.35
CA SER A 185 -12.36 3.02 -20.45
C SER A 185 -13.45 2.93 -21.53
N ASP A 186 -13.78 1.73 -22.01
CA ASP A 186 -14.76 1.49 -23.08
C ASP A 186 -16.19 1.90 -22.65
N LYS A 187 -16.51 1.73 -21.37
CA LYS A 187 -17.76 2.23 -20.76
C LYS A 187 -17.73 3.73 -20.46
N ASN A 188 -16.56 4.37 -20.55
CA ASN A 188 -16.34 5.77 -20.23
C ASN A 188 -16.83 6.14 -18.82
N LEU A 189 -16.48 5.31 -17.83
CA LEU A 189 -16.86 5.56 -16.44
C LEU A 189 -16.12 6.80 -15.90
N SER A 190 -16.81 7.55 -15.06
CA SER A 190 -16.21 8.53 -14.16
C SER A 190 -15.74 7.89 -12.87
N GLU A 191 -14.87 8.60 -12.18
CA GLU A 191 -14.34 8.26 -10.85
C GLU A 191 -15.48 8.08 -9.85
N ILE A 192 -16.52 8.90 -9.94
CA ILE A 192 -17.71 8.82 -9.07
C ILE A 192 -18.56 7.59 -9.43
N GLU A 193 -18.78 7.31 -10.72
CA GLU A 193 -19.52 6.10 -11.15
C GLU A 193 -18.83 4.81 -10.69
N MET A 194 -17.48 4.78 -10.65
CA MET A 194 -16.74 3.65 -10.07
C MET A 194 -17.07 3.46 -8.58
N VAL A 195 -17.19 4.57 -7.82
CA VAL A 195 -17.57 4.53 -6.39
C VAL A 195 -19.03 4.15 -6.21
N GLU A 196 -19.95 4.60 -7.08
CA GLU A 196 -21.37 4.20 -7.04
C GLU A 196 -21.53 2.68 -7.27
N ILE A 197 -20.78 2.12 -8.25
CA ILE A 197 -20.77 0.68 -8.51
C ILE A 197 -20.25 -0.10 -7.30
N ALA A 198 -19.22 0.43 -6.64
CA ALA A 198 -18.68 -0.17 -5.42
C ALA A 198 -19.69 -0.05 -4.26
N GLU A 199 -20.41 1.07 -4.10
CA GLU A 199 -21.49 1.21 -3.11
C GLU A 199 -22.59 0.16 -3.32
N ASP A 200 -23.03 -0.05 -4.56
CA ASP A 200 -24.07 -1.00 -4.92
C ASP A 200 -23.74 -2.43 -4.46
N PHE A 201 -22.45 -2.80 -4.44
CA PHE A 201 -22.01 -4.07 -3.88
C PHE A 201 -22.35 -4.18 -2.39
N PHE A 202 -22.06 -3.16 -1.58
CA PHE A 202 -22.39 -3.16 -0.14
C PHE A 202 -23.90 -3.10 0.10
N LEU A 203 -24.65 -2.37 -0.73
CA LEU A 203 -26.12 -2.36 -0.67
C LEU A 203 -26.69 -3.75 -0.92
N SER A 204 -26.08 -4.53 -1.82
CA SER A 204 -26.48 -5.92 -2.09
C SER A 204 -26.29 -6.85 -0.87
N LEU A 205 -25.33 -6.54 0.01
CA LEU A 205 -25.09 -7.24 1.28
C LEU A 205 -26.05 -6.81 2.40
N GLY A 206 -26.88 -5.78 2.17
CA GLY A 206 -27.87 -5.28 3.11
C GLY A 206 -27.43 -4.08 3.95
N PHE A 207 -26.30 -3.44 3.60
CA PHE A 207 -25.93 -2.16 4.20
C PHE A 207 -26.87 -1.03 3.75
N LYS A 208 -26.84 0.08 4.49
CA LYS A 208 -27.62 1.28 4.16
C LYS A 208 -26.80 2.19 3.24
N PRO A 209 -27.44 2.91 2.30
CA PRO A 209 -26.71 3.84 1.44
C PRO A 209 -25.92 4.87 2.23
N LEU A 210 -24.82 5.31 1.63
CA LEU A 210 -23.98 6.38 2.11
C LEU A 210 -24.78 7.70 2.08
N PRO A 211 -24.58 8.57 3.07
CA PRO A 211 -25.31 9.83 3.14
C PRO A 211 -24.90 10.77 2.01
N ASP A 212 -25.78 11.69 1.60
CA ASP A 212 -25.48 12.73 0.60
C ASP A 212 -24.18 13.52 0.92
N SER A 213 -23.85 13.67 2.20
CA SER A 213 -22.63 14.33 2.65
C SER A 213 -21.36 13.60 2.21
N PHE A 214 -21.38 12.27 2.10
CA PHE A 214 -20.26 11.48 1.60
C PHE A 214 -19.89 11.92 0.18
N TRP A 215 -20.88 11.98 -0.71
CA TRP A 215 -20.72 12.37 -2.10
C TRP A 215 -20.33 13.84 -2.26
N GLN A 216 -20.85 14.72 -1.40
CA GLN A 216 -20.58 16.16 -1.48
C GLN A 216 -19.22 16.57 -0.90
N ARG A 217 -18.66 15.78 0.03
CA ARG A 217 -17.50 16.19 0.84
C ARG A 217 -16.26 15.33 0.66
N SER A 218 -16.39 14.14 0.06
CA SER A 218 -15.24 13.30 -0.29
C SER A 218 -14.42 13.93 -1.41
N LEU A 219 -13.14 13.56 -1.47
CA LEU A 219 -12.25 13.92 -2.56
C LEU A 219 -12.04 12.66 -3.41
N PHE A 220 -12.67 12.63 -4.57
CA PHE A 220 -12.58 11.53 -5.55
C PHE A 220 -11.55 11.80 -6.66
N VAL A 221 -11.32 13.09 -6.97
CA VAL A 221 -10.47 13.52 -8.10
C VAL A 221 -9.43 14.51 -7.58
N LYS A 222 -8.19 14.37 -8.06
CA LYS A 222 -7.10 15.29 -7.74
C LYS A 222 -7.45 16.71 -8.17
N PRO A 223 -7.50 17.69 -7.24
CA PRO A 223 -7.79 19.07 -7.58
C PRO A 223 -6.62 19.71 -8.33
N GLN A 224 -6.93 20.55 -9.33
CA GLN A 224 -5.92 21.27 -10.12
C GLN A 224 -5.42 22.55 -9.43
N ASP A 225 -6.14 23.03 -8.40
CA ASP A 225 -5.91 24.34 -7.77
C ASP A 225 -5.12 24.27 -6.46
N ARG A 226 -4.80 23.07 -5.97
CA ARG A 226 -4.10 22.87 -4.69
C ARG A 226 -3.42 21.51 -4.62
N ASN A 227 -2.40 21.41 -3.78
CA ASN A 227 -1.77 20.13 -3.46
C ASN A 227 -2.63 19.36 -2.44
N VAL A 228 -2.66 18.04 -2.59
CA VAL A 228 -3.34 17.12 -1.67
C VAL A 228 -2.52 15.84 -1.51
N VAL A 229 -2.65 15.18 -0.36
CA VAL A 229 -2.13 13.81 -0.20
C VAL A 229 -3.03 12.88 -1.00
N CYS A 230 -2.53 12.28 -2.07
CA CYS A 230 -3.33 11.42 -2.95
C CYS A 230 -3.51 9.98 -2.46
N HIS A 231 -2.66 9.51 -1.53
CA HIS A 231 -2.78 8.17 -0.94
C HIS A 231 -4.20 7.93 -0.42
N ALA A 232 -4.84 6.83 -0.84
CA ALA A 232 -6.22 6.51 -0.49
C ALA A 232 -6.39 6.42 1.04
N SER A 233 -7.57 6.84 1.51
CA SER A 233 -7.93 6.79 2.93
C SER A 233 -9.42 7.05 3.12
N ALA A 234 -10.00 6.31 4.06
CA ALA A 234 -11.35 6.50 4.57
C ALA A 234 -11.35 7.24 5.91
N TRP A 235 -12.38 8.06 6.13
CA TRP A 235 -12.46 8.98 7.26
C TRP A 235 -13.83 8.93 7.89
N ASP A 236 -13.86 8.72 9.20
CA ASP A 236 -14.99 9.07 10.05
C ASP A 236 -14.68 10.39 10.76
N ILE A 237 -15.31 11.48 10.32
CA ILE A 237 -15.07 12.84 10.85
C ILE A 237 -15.96 13.12 12.06
N ASP A 238 -17.17 12.56 12.04
CA ASP A 238 -18.19 12.75 13.09
C ASP A 238 -19.18 11.59 13.02
N SER A 239 -18.93 10.58 13.84
CA SER A 239 -19.75 9.35 13.88
C SER A 239 -21.20 9.64 14.28
N GLN A 240 -21.44 10.66 15.11
CA GLN A 240 -22.78 11.03 15.58
C GLN A 240 -23.63 11.61 14.45
N ASN A 241 -23.00 12.38 13.56
CA ASN A 241 -23.65 12.96 12.39
C ASN A 241 -23.43 12.16 11.10
N LYS A 242 -22.71 11.03 11.18
CA LYS A 242 -22.35 10.16 10.04
C LYS A 242 -21.63 10.92 8.94
N ASP A 243 -20.70 11.80 9.31
CA ASP A 243 -19.84 12.51 8.35
C ASP A 243 -18.68 11.60 7.92
N LEU A 244 -19.01 10.64 7.06
CA LEU A 244 -18.07 9.71 6.45
C LEU A 244 -17.55 10.27 5.13
N ARG A 245 -16.24 10.08 4.85
CA ARG A 245 -15.60 10.58 3.61
C ARG A 245 -14.49 9.66 3.15
N ILE A 246 -14.24 9.62 1.84
CA ILE A 246 -12.97 9.12 1.30
C ILE A 246 -12.12 10.26 0.74
N LYS A 247 -10.81 10.06 0.74
CA LYS A 247 -9.83 10.96 0.10
C LYS A 247 -8.87 10.13 -0.74
N MET A 248 -9.12 10.09 -2.04
CA MET A 248 -8.37 9.33 -3.04
C MET A 248 -8.29 10.12 -4.35
N CYS A 249 -7.15 10.08 -5.03
CA CYS A 249 -7.00 10.67 -6.37
C CYS A 249 -7.26 9.60 -7.44
N ILE A 250 -8.54 9.25 -7.62
CA ILE A 250 -8.95 8.08 -8.41
C ILE A 250 -8.50 8.21 -9.87
N GLN A 251 -7.80 7.20 -10.34
CA GLN A 251 -7.47 6.89 -11.72
C GLN A 251 -8.49 5.88 -12.27
N LYS A 252 -8.70 5.92 -13.59
CA LYS A 252 -9.69 5.08 -14.28
C LYS A 252 -9.09 3.75 -14.71
N ASN A 253 -8.61 2.96 -13.76
CA ASN A 253 -7.97 1.68 -13.99
C ASN A 253 -8.48 0.59 -13.02
N GLU A 254 -8.06 -0.64 -13.24
CA GLU A 254 -8.40 -1.79 -12.40
C GLU A 254 -7.90 -1.65 -10.96
N GLU A 255 -6.67 -1.18 -10.76
CA GLU A 255 -6.06 -1.01 -9.43
C GLU A 255 -6.92 -0.11 -8.55
N ASP A 256 -7.29 1.08 -9.04
CA ASP A 256 -8.10 2.02 -8.29
C ASP A 256 -9.55 1.55 -8.13
N PHE A 257 -10.08 0.76 -9.07
CA PHE A 257 -11.40 0.12 -8.88
C PHE A 257 -11.40 -0.85 -7.70
N ILE A 258 -10.31 -1.61 -7.51
CA ILE A 258 -10.09 -2.50 -6.36
C ILE A 258 -9.92 -1.68 -5.08
N VAL A 259 -9.08 -0.63 -5.10
CA VAL A 259 -8.84 0.25 -3.95
C VAL A 259 -10.13 0.94 -3.49
N ILE A 260 -11.01 1.36 -4.41
CA ILE A 260 -12.32 1.93 -4.05
C ILE A 260 -13.14 0.94 -3.19
N HIS A 261 -13.15 -0.35 -3.54
CA HIS A 261 -13.87 -1.37 -2.77
C HIS A 261 -13.25 -1.54 -1.37
N HIS A 262 -11.92 -1.53 -1.27
CA HIS A 262 -11.20 -1.56 -0.01
C HIS A 262 -11.57 -0.37 0.89
N GLU A 263 -11.49 0.85 0.36
CA GLU A 263 -11.80 2.08 1.10
C GLU A 263 -13.27 2.15 1.53
N LEU A 264 -14.20 1.71 0.67
CA LEU A 264 -15.60 1.58 1.07
C LEU A 264 -15.79 0.52 2.16
N GLY A 265 -14.96 -0.52 2.20
CA GLY A 265 -14.93 -1.47 3.32
C GLY A 265 -14.75 -0.78 4.66
N HIS A 266 -13.81 0.17 4.75
CA HIS A 266 -13.65 1.00 5.95
C HIS A 266 -14.89 1.86 6.22
N ILE A 267 -15.44 2.54 5.20
CA ILE A 267 -16.63 3.41 5.33
C ILE A 267 -17.83 2.64 5.89
N PHE A 268 -18.11 1.46 5.36
CA PHE A 268 -19.22 0.63 5.82
C PHE A 268 -18.93 0.00 7.20
N TYR A 269 -17.66 -0.24 7.54
CA TYR A 269 -17.31 -0.65 8.90
C TYR A 269 -17.54 0.50 9.91
N TYR A 270 -17.15 1.75 9.59
CA TYR A 270 -17.51 2.93 10.40
C TYR A 270 -19.02 3.02 10.62
N GLN A 271 -19.80 2.87 9.55
CA GLN A 271 -21.26 2.89 9.62
C GLN A 271 -21.82 1.78 10.52
N ALA A 272 -21.20 0.60 10.55
CA ALA A 272 -21.67 -0.55 11.31
C ALA A 272 -21.51 -0.38 12.83
N TYR A 273 -20.43 0.26 13.29
CA TYR A 273 -20.18 0.48 14.71
C TYR A 273 -20.47 1.90 15.21
N ALA A 274 -21.01 2.80 14.36
CA ALA A 274 -21.26 4.20 14.70
C ALA A 274 -22.14 4.43 15.95
N ASP A 275 -22.96 3.45 16.33
CA ASP A 275 -23.82 3.52 17.52
C ASP A 275 -23.15 2.98 18.80
N LEU A 276 -21.92 2.46 18.74
CA LEU A 276 -21.15 2.06 19.91
C LEU A 276 -20.63 3.29 20.67
N PRO A 277 -20.30 3.16 21.97
CA PRO A 277 -19.55 4.20 22.68
C PRO A 277 -18.25 4.53 21.93
N GLU A 278 -17.87 5.80 21.89
CA GLU A 278 -16.73 6.32 21.11
C GLU A 278 -15.42 5.53 21.32
N VAL A 279 -15.14 5.10 22.55
CA VAL A 279 -13.95 4.28 22.88
C VAL A 279 -13.95 2.86 22.25
N PHE A 280 -15.07 2.42 21.68
CA PHE A 280 -15.23 1.13 21.00
C PHE A 280 -15.54 1.30 19.50
N GLN A 281 -15.44 2.52 18.96
CA GLN A 281 -15.64 2.79 17.53
C GLN A 281 -14.35 2.52 16.73
N SER A 282 -13.85 1.29 16.83
CA SER A 282 -12.68 0.80 16.11
C SER A 282 -12.87 -0.66 15.70
N GLY A 283 -12.03 -1.14 14.77
CA GLY A 283 -11.87 -2.57 14.54
C GLY A 283 -11.44 -3.31 15.82
N ALA A 284 -11.68 -4.63 15.86
CA ALA A 284 -11.27 -5.46 17.00
C ALA A 284 -9.77 -5.38 17.27
N ASN A 285 -8.99 -5.33 16.20
CA ASN A 285 -7.65 -4.76 16.13
C ASN A 285 -7.54 -4.02 14.78
N ASP A 286 -6.40 -3.40 14.51
CA ASP A 286 -6.21 -2.62 13.29
C ASP A 286 -6.10 -3.47 12.01
N GLY A 287 -5.76 -4.77 12.12
CA GLY A 287 -5.78 -5.74 11.02
C GLY A 287 -7.19 -6.14 10.58
N PHE A 288 -8.15 -6.28 11.51
CA PHE A 288 -9.56 -6.51 11.15
C PHE A 288 -10.12 -5.40 10.25
N HIS A 289 -9.65 -4.17 10.45
CA HIS A 289 -10.15 -3.05 9.67
C HIS A 289 -9.72 -3.10 8.21
N GLU A 290 -8.47 -3.50 7.96
CA GLU A 290 -7.92 -3.72 6.62
C GLU A 290 -8.50 -5.00 5.98
N ALA A 291 -8.61 -6.09 6.76
CA ALA A 291 -9.16 -7.36 6.29
C ALA A 291 -10.59 -7.24 5.75
N VAL A 292 -11.42 -6.37 6.34
CA VAL A 292 -12.77 -6.12 5.83
C VAL A 292 -12.74 -5.42 4.48
N GLY A 293 -11.82 -4.48 4.26
CA GLY A 293 -11.61 -3.87 2.94
C GLY A 293 -11.17 -4.90 1.90
N ASP A 294 -10.13 -5.68 2.23
CA ASP A 294 -9.54 -6.66 1.32
C ASP A 294 -10.47 -7.85 1.02
N LEU A 295 -11.22 -8.33 2.01
CA LEU A 295 -12.19 -9.43 1.79
C LEU A 295 -13.21 -9.07 0.70
N LEU A 296 -13.58 -7.80 0.61
CA LEU A 296 -14.59 -7.35 -0.34
C LEU A 296 -13.98 -7.11 -1.71
N SER A 297 -12.71 -6.70 -1.78
CA SER A 297 -11.99 -6.64 -3.05
C SER A 297 -11.80 -8.03 -3.68
N LEU A 298 -11.63 -9.09 -2.87
CA LEU A 298 -11.64 -10.49 -3.33
C LEU A 298 -12.96 -10.92 -3.98
N SER A 299 -14.05 -10.19 -3.75
CA SER A 299 -15.34 -10.46 -4.39
C SER A 299 -15.42 -9.97 -5.84
N ILE A 300 -14.42 -9.20 -6.31
CA ILE A 300 -14.28 -8.74 -7.70
C ILE A 300 -13.84 -9.93 -8.57
N THR A 301 -14.78 -10.86 -8.76
CA THR A 301 -14.62 -12.11 -9.52
C THR A 301 -15.27 -11.98 -10.89
N PRO A 302 -14.96 -12.86 -11.86
CA PRO A 302 -15.69 -12.89 -13.13
C PRO A 302 -17.22 -12.98 -12.95
N ASN A 303 -17.69 -13.66 -11.91
CA ASN A 303 -19.11 -13.74 -11.60
C ASN A 303 -19.70 -12.39 -11.17
N TYR A 304 -18.97 -11.61 -10.37
CA TYR A 304 -19.37 -10.27 -9.99
C TYR A 304 -19.37 -9.33 -11.21
N LEU A 305 -18.32 -9.37 -12.03
CA LEU A 305 -18.22 -8.57 -13.24
C LEU A 305 -19.35 -8.88 -14.24
N GLU A 306 -19.80 -10.13 -14.31
CA GLU A 306 -21.00 -10.51 -15.08
C GLU A 306 -22.27 -9.88 -14.49
N GLN A 307 -22.45 -9.92 -13.17
CA GLN A 307 -23.63 -9.38 -12.49
C GLN A 307 -23.78 -7.86 -12.67
N ILE A 308 -22.67 -7.12 -12.72
CA ILE A 308 -22.68 -5.67 -12.99
C ILE A 308 -22.64 -5.33 -14.49
N ASN A 309 -22.78 -6.34 -15.38
CA ASN A 309 -22.75 -6.20 -16.84
C ASN A 309 -21.43 -5.60 -17.38
N PHE A 310 -20.31 -5.89 -16.73
CA PHE A 310 -18.98 -5.53 -17.22
C PHE A 310 -18.46 -6.52 -18.25
N ILE A 311 -18.82 -7.79 -18.08
CA ILE A 311 -18.54 -8.86 -19.01
C ILE A 311 -19.80 -9.65 -19.32
N THR A 312 -19.79 -10.39 -20.42
CA THR A 312 -20.85 -11.32 -20.82
C THR A 312 -20.77 -12.62 -20.03
N PRO A 313 -21.88 -13.41 -19.96
CA PRO A 313 -21.84 -14.75 -19.40
C PRO A 313 -20.84 -15.69 -20.10
N GLU A 314 -20.55 -15.47 -21.38
CA GLU A 314 -19.56 -16.26 -22.13
C GLU A 314 -18.14 -15.95 -21.64
N GLU A 315 -17.76 -14.66 -21.60
CA GLU A 315 -16.48 -14.20 -21.06
C GLU A 315 -16.28 -14.62 -19.59
N SER A 316 -17.34 -14.54 -18.78
CA SER A 316 -17.33 -15.00 -17.38
C SER A 316 -17.02 -16.49 -17.26
N ASN A 317 -17.63 -17.33 -18.09
CA ASN A 317 -17.37 -18.77 -18.10
C ASN A 317 -15.97 -19.12 -18.63
N GLU A 318 -15.49 -18.37 -19.63
CA GLU A 318 -14.14 -18.53 -20.18
C GLU A 318 -13.08 -18.17 -19.13
N ALA A 319 -13.20 -17.02 -18.47
CA ALA A 319 -12.30 -16.61 -17.41
C ALA A 319 -12.26 -17.61 -16.24
N LYS A 320 -13.42 -18.20 -15.88
CA LYS A 320 -13.51 -19.28 -14.87
C LYS A 320 -12.85 -20.58 -15.31
N SER A 321 -12.69 -20.81 -16.62
CA SER A 321 -12.09 -22.04 -17.15
C SER A 321 -10.57 -22.08 -16.99
N ASN A 322 -9.92 -20.90 -16.89
CA ASN A 322 -8.49 -20.77 -16.64
C ASN A 322 -8.22 -20.30 -15.20
N ALA A 323 -8.43 -21.19 -14.23
CA ALA A 323 -8.22 -20.87 -12.82
C ALA A 323 -6.76 -20.47 -12.49
N ILE A 324 -5.77 -20.95 -13.26
CA ILE A 324 -4.36 -20.63 -13.02
C ILE A 324 -4.06 -19.17 -13.37
N ALA A 325 -4.61 -18.64 -14.46
CA ALA A 325 -4.50 -17.22 -14.81
C ALA A 325 -4.99 -16.32 -13.67
N LEU A 326 -6.19 -16.60 -13.17
CA LEU A 326 -6.77 -15.86 -12.04
C LEU A 326 -5.91 -15.97 -10.78
N LEU A 327 -5.49 -17.18 -10.42
CA LEU A 327 -4.67 -17.41 -9.22
C LEU A 327 -3.29 -16.77 -9.33
N MET A 328 -2.69 -16.73 -10.52
CA MET A 328 -1.42 -16.04 -10.76
C MET A 328 -1.58 -14.54 -10.52
N LYS A 329 -2.61 -13.92 -11.08
CA LYS A 329 -2.90 -12.49 -10.85
C LYS A 329 -3.11 -12.19 -9.36
N GLN A 330 -3.90 -13.01 -8.67
CA GLN A 330 -4.11 -12.88 -7.22
C GLN A 330 -2.82 -13.08 -6.41
N ALA A 331 -1.95 -14.00 -6.83
CA ALA A 331 -0.68 -14.26 -6.15
C ALA A 331 0.32 -13.11 -6.33
N LEU A 332 0.38 -12.52 -7.53
CA LEU A 332 1.18 -11.33 -7.82
C LEU A 332 0.72 -10.08 -7.06
N ASP A 333 -0.46 -10.12 -6.42
CA ASP A 333 -0.93 -9.04 -5.55
C ASP A 333 -0.77 -9.43 -4.07
N GLY A 334 -1.50 -10.47 -3.63
CA GLY A 334 -1.60 -10.83 -2.21
C GLY A 334 -0.40 -11.57 -1.65
N VAL A 335 0.17 -12.53 -2.39
CA VAL A 335 1.30 -13.34 -1.87
C VAL A 335 2.57 -12.51 -1.79
N VAL A 336 2.81 -11.64 -2.77
CA VAL A 336 4.01 -10.79 -2.82
C VAL A 336 3.97 -9.65 -1.80
N ALA A 337 2.77 -9.23 -1.39
CA ALA A 337 2.59 -8.24 -0.34
C ALA A 337 3.01 -8.75 1.04
N ALA A 338 2.87 -10.05 1.33
CA ALA A 338 3.17 -10.62 2.66
C ALA A 338 4.61 -10.34 3.16
N PRO A 339 5.70 -10.61 2.41
CA PRO A 339 7.04 -10.25 2.87
C PRO A 339 7.27 -8.75 2.94
N TRP A 340 6.64 -7.95 2.08
CA TRP A 340 6.72 -6.49 2.12
C TRP A 340 6.09 -5.91 3.39
N THR A 341 4.89 -6.39 3.75
CA THR A 341 4.16 -5.89 4.90
C THR A 341 4.86 -6.26 6.21
N LEU A 342 5.41 -7.48 6.29
CA LEU A 342 6.22 -7.95 7.40
C LEU A 342 7.48 -7.12 7.61
N MET A 343 8.28 -6.95 6.54
CA MET A 343 9.60 -6.32 6.67
C MET A 343 9.52 -4.84 7.07
N LEU A 344 8.46 -4.13 6.67
CA LEU A 344 8.33 -2.70 6.91
C LEU A 344 8.23 -2.39 8.41
N ASP A 345 7.34 -3.05 9.14
CA ASP A 345 7.23 -2.81 10.58
C ASP A 345 8.37 -3.46 11.37
N LYS A 346 9.04 -4.51 10.86
CA LYS A 346 10.31 -4.99 11.42
C LYS A 346 11.42 -3.94 11.35
N TRP A 347 11.52 -3.24 10.22
CA TRP A 347 12.45 -2.12 10.10
C TRP A 347 12.10 -1.02 11.10
N ARG A 348 10.81 -0.65 11.22
CA ARG A 348 10.37 0.39 12.17
C ARG A 348 10.61 0.01 13.62
N MET A 349 10.38 -1.25 14.00
CA MET A 349 10.69 -1.76 15.34
C MET A 349 12.15 -1.51 15.69
N ALA A 350 13.09 -1.88 14.82
CA ALA A 350 14.51 -1.66 15.05
C ALA A 350 14.86 -0.16 15.18
N VAL A 351 14.19 0.72 14.41
CA VAL A 351 14.33 2.18 14.56
C VAL A 351 13.77 2.67 15.90
N PHE A 352 12.59 2.19 16.28
CA PHE A 352 11.91 2.60 17.51
C PHE A 352 12.67 2.15 18.76
N ASP A 353 13.26 0.96 18.72
CA ASP A 353 14.01 0.38 19.84
C ASP A 353 15.44 0.91 19.92
N GLY A 354 15.90 1.65 18.90
CA GLY A 354 17.21 2.28 18.85
C GLY A 354 18.34 1.32 18.49
N ASP A 355 18.01 0.24 17.77
CA ASP A 355 18.95 -0.80 17.35
C ASP A 355 19.82 -0.36 16.15
N LEU A 356 19.41 0.70 15.45
CA LEU A 356 20.06 1.19 14.24
C LEU A 356 20.67 2.58 14.47
N THR A 357 21.91 2.77 14.02
CA THR A 357 22.49 4.10 13.85
C THR A 357 21.97 4.78 12.58
N ASP A 358 22.12 6.10 12.49
CA ASP A 358 21.68 6.88 11.33
C ASP A 358 22.21 6.32 9.99
N ASP A 359 23.43 5.81 9.96
CA ASP A 359 24.07 5.28 8.74
C ASP A 359 23.58 3.86 8.41
N GLU A 360 23.07 3.11 9.38
CA GLU A 360 22.57 1.73 9.19
C GLU A 360 21.10 1.69 8.72
N LEU A 361 20.35 2.80 8.83
CA LEU A 361 18.93 2.86 8.53
C LEU A 361 18.58 2.35 7.11
N ASN A 362 19.31 2.82 6.10
CA ASN A 362 19.02 2.47 4.72
C ASN A 362 19.58 1.09 4.35
N ASP A 363 20.72 0.72 4.93
CA ASP A 363 21.34 -0.59 4.69
C ASP A 363 20.49 -1.70 5.27
N TYR A 364 20.00 -1.54 6.51
CA TYR A 364 19.11 -2.52 7.13
C TYR A 364 17.75 -2.63 6.42
N TRP A 365 17.25 -1.53 5.85
CA TRP A 365 16.07 -1.59 4.97
C TRP A 365 16.30 -2.51 3.79
N TRP A 366 17.45 -2.39 3.11
CA TRP A 366 17.79 -3.23 1.96
C TRP A 366 18.16 -4.66 2.34
N GLU A 367 18.78 -4.88 3.51
CA GLU A 367 19.01 -6.23 4.06
C GLU A 367 17.67 -6.96 4.26
N LEU A 368 16.67 -6.30 4.86
CA LEU A 368 15.35 -6.88 5.05
C LEU A 368 14.63 -7.15 3.73
N ARG A 369 14.73 -6.23 2.76
CA ARG A 369 14.18 -6.41 1.41
C ARG A 369 14.76 -7.64 0.72
N GLU A 370 16.07 -7.82 0.79
CA GLU A 370 16.73 -8.97 0.20
C GLU A 370 16.36 -10.25 0.95
N LYS A 371 16.39 -10.23 2.28
CA LYS A 371 16.08 -11.39 3.13
C LYS A 371 14.65 -11.92 2.95
N TYR A 372 13.66 -11.04 2.96
CA TYR A 372 12.24 -11.43 2.94
C TYR A 372 11.64 -11.43 1.53
N GLN A 373 12.10 -10.55 0.64
CA GLN A 373 11.54 -10.46 -0.71
C GLN A 373 12.48 -11.05 -1.79
N GLY A 374 13.77 -11.22 -1.53
CA GLY A 374 14.72 -11.53 -2.60
C GLY A 374 14.75 -10.45 -3.67
N ILE A 375 14.54 -9.18 -3.27
CA ILE A 375 14.55 -7.99 -4.14
C ILE A 375 15.70 -7.09 -3.72
N GLY A 376 16.50 -6.68 -4.71
CA GLY A 376 17.68 -5.82 -4.52
C GLY A 376 17.44 -4.40 -5.00
N SER A 377 18.31 -3.49 -4.55
CA SER A 377 18.36 -2.15 -5.12
C SER A 377 18.96 -2.20 -6.53
N PRO A 378 18.38 -1.51 -7.52
CA PRO A 378 18.92 -1.54 -8.89
C PRO A 378 20.17 -0.69 -9.10
N MET A 379 20.59 0.05 -8.07
CA MET A 379 21.78 0.90 -8.08
C MET A 379 22.31 1.06 -6.65
N ASP A 380 23.59 1.39 -6.53
CA ASP A 380 24.18 1.76 -5.25
C ASP A 380 23.41 2.94 -4.63
N ARG A 381 23.10 2.82 -3.33
CA ARG A 381 22.43 3.88 -2.59
C ARG A 381 23.47 4.85 -2.02
N PRO A 382 23.27 6.17 -2.16
CA PRO A 382 24.16 7.14 -1.55
C PRO A 382 24.06 7.10 -0.03
N SER A 383 25.10 7.56 0.68
CA SER A 383 25.15 7.53 2.15
C SER A 383 24.07 8.39 2.83
N ASP A 384 23.49 9.34 2.11
CA ASP A 384 22.38 10.17 2.58
C ASP A 384 20.99 9.61 2.23
N ALA A 385 20.92 8.41 1.65
CA ALA A 385 19.67 7.77 1.29
C ALA A 385 18.76 7.56 2.51
N PHE A 386 17.47 7.72 2.27
CA PHE A 386 16.40 7.37 3.20
C PHE A 386 15.22 6.83 2.39
N ASP A 387 15.45 5.70 1.73
CA ASP A 387 14.47 5.01 0.89
C ASP A 387 13.17 4.63 1.63
N PRO A 388 13.18 4.25 2.92
CA PRO A 388 11.95 4.06 3.69
C PRO A 388 11.04 5.30 3.68
N GLY A 389 11.63 6.51 3.72
CA GLY A 389 10.88 7.76 3.69
C GLY A 389 10.08 7.99 2.40
N ALA A 390 10.41 7.28 1.33
CA ALA A 390 9.67 7.33 0.07
C ALA A 390 8.42 6.44 0.06
N LYS A 391 8.06 5.78 1.17
CA LYS A 391 6.79 5.05 1.33
C LYS A 391 5.90 5.75 2.35
N TYR A 392 4.69 6.18 1.94
CA TYR A 392 3.76 7.01 2.72
C TYR A 392 3.65 6.66 4.21
N HIS A 393 3.47 5.39 4.54
CA HIS A 393 3.24 4.93 5.91
C HIS A 393 4.40 5.21 6.89
N ILE A 394 5.61 5.46 6.36
CA ILE A 394 6.77 5.90 7.14
C ILE A 394 6.58 7.37 7.59
N PRO A 395 6.62 8.41 6.73
CA PRO A 395 6.42 9.79 7.14
C PRO A 395 4.99 10.08 7.64
N GLY A 396 3.97 9.38 7.13
CA GLY A 396 2.58 9.47 7.61
C GLY A 396 2.33 8.72 8.93
N ASN A 397 3.34 8.00 9.44
CA ASN A 397 3.31 7.32 10.73
C ASN A 397 2.10 6.36 10.90
N THR A 398 1.79 5.58 9.88
CA THR A 398 0.72 4.57 9.91
C THR A 398 1.33 3.20 10.14
N PRO A 399 0.91 2.42 11.17
CA PRO A 399 1.36 1.04 11.35
C PRO A 399 1.08 0.18 10.12
N TYR A 400 1.93 -0.82 9.85
CA TYR A 400 1.90 -1.57 8.61
C TYR A 400 1.65 -3.07 8.80
N THR A 401 1.92 -3.64 9.99
CA THR A 401 1.59 -5.03 10.30
C THR A 401 0.09 -5.32 10.16
N ARG A 402 -0.75 -4.29 10.24
CA ARG A 402 -2.18 -4.37 9.93
C ARG A 402 -2.51 -4.87 8.52
N TYR A 403 -1.58 -4.79 7.56
CA TYR A 403 -1.70 -5.35 6.21
C TYR A 403 -1.10 -6.76 6.09
N TYR A 404 -0.42 -7.26 7.13
CA TYR A 404 0.17 -8.60 7.17
C TYR A 404 -0.74 -9.65 7.84
N LEU A 405 -1.56 -9.19 8.79
CA LEU A 405 -2.43 -10.05 9.60
C LEU A 405 -3.72 -10.56 8.91
N PRO A 406 -4.37 -9.79 7.99
CA PRO A 406 -5.43 -10.30 7.14
C PRO A 406 -4.95 -11.47 6.28
#